data_AF-A0A1T4NPM2-F1
#
_entry.id   AF-A0A1T4NPM2-F1
#
_cell.length_a   1.000
_cell.length_b   1.000
_cell.length_c   1.000
_cell.angle_alpha   90.00
_cell.angle_beta   90.00
_cell.angle_gamma   90.00
#
_symmetry.space_group_name_H-M   'P 1'
#
loop_
_entity.id
_entity.type
_entity.pdbx_description
1 polymer ?
#
loop_
_entity_poly.entity_id
_entity_poly.type
_entity_poly.pdbx_seq_one_letter_code
_entity_poly.pdbx_strand_id
1 'polypeptide(L)'
;MVTAILMMKNFYKLTSLSFPGDVMPSSDKSALYVIGKGTAASFDFAGVMAAAYRVYKKLDEAFVVQCLEAAKKAYAWGVQNSDAAFHNPSDVSTGEYGDGNFDDEKLFAGTEIFISTGDASYKQNVNEGNVPNWGDVSGLAIYGAATHEAEMGNTALSARQVLLEKSDAFVDRANSGFGVVMDERDFVWGSNAVAANQGVWLLYAYYLTGEKKYYDAARKVLDYLLGKNPLNLSFLTGFGTVSPKYPHHRPSTADKIAAPVPGMLVGGPQPGGEDIGSESWECSDYRTGFPATSYVDNRCSYASNEVAINWNAPFAYLAGAIEALNSGHKPDFAEGSTALKTVLANSKVNKQPVRLYFNGEKVFVEKNGKRFDLKGMRIP
;
A
#
# COMPACT_ATOMS: atom_id res chain seq x y z
N MET A 1 -23.31 4.89 11.68
CA MET A 1 -23.63 6.34 11.60
C MET A 1 -22.39 7.19 11.35
N VAL A 2 -21.27 6.98 12.06
CA VAL A 2 -20.00 7.72 11.83
C VAL A 2 -19.40 7.45 10.43
N THR A 3 -19.40 6.20 9.96
CA THR A 3 -18.89 5.84 8.61
C THR A 3 -19.68 6.52 7.48
N ALA A 4 -21.01 6.62 7.61
CA ALA A 4 -21.86 7.30 6.65
C ALA A 4 -21.65 8.83 6.67
N ILE A 5 -21.37 9.42 7.83
CA ILE A 5 -21.08 10.86 7.97
C ILE A 5 -19.72 11.23 7.35
N LEU A 6 -18.72 10.35 7.50
CA LEU A 6 -17.39 10.54 6.89
C LEU A 6 -17.45 10.41 5.36
N MET A 7 -18.19 9.42 4.83
CA MET A 7 -18.36 9.21 3.38
C MET A 7 -19.08 10.37 2.66
N MET A 8 -19.88 11.18 3.38
CA MET A 8 -20.66 12.25 2.74
C MET A 8 -20.00 13.63 2.80
N LYS A 9 -18.89 13.80 3.52
CA LYS A 9 -18.33 15.14 3.79
C LYS A 9 -16.83 15.33 3.57
N ASN A 10 -16.09 14.27 3.19
CA ASN A 10 -14.67 14.31 2.81
C ASN A 10 -13.79 15.07 3.82
N PHE A 11 -13.79 14.59 5.06
CA PHE A 11 -12.93 15.15 6.09
C PHE A 11 -11.52 14.55 6.01
N TYR A 12 -10.51 15.32 6.41
CA TYR A 12 -9.11 14.93 6.23
C TYR A 12 -8.70 13.79 7.14
N LYS A 13 -9.00 13.91 8.44
CA LYS A 13 -8.70 12.87 9.44
C LYS A 13 -9.65 12.91 10.63
N LEU A 14 -9.66 11.82 11.39
CA LEU A 14 -10.37 11.67 12.66
C LEU A 14 -9.36 11.26 13.74
N THR A 15 -8.98 12.19 14.62
CA THR A 15 -7.98 11.95 15.66
C THR A 15 -8.33 12.68 16.96
N SER A 16 -7.66 12.34 18.06
CA SER A 16 -7.48 13.27 19.18
C SER A 16 -6.66 14.48 18.74
N LEU A 17 -6.59 15.52 19.57
CA LEU A 17 -5.78 16.70 19.29
C LEU A 17 -4.27 16.40 19.34
N SER A 18 -3.85 15.49 20.22
CA SER A 18 -2.46 15.07 20.37
C SER A 18 -2.33 13.55 20.44
N PHE A 19 -1.12 13.04 20.22
CA PHE A 19 -0.83 11.62 20.33
C PHE A 19 -1.05 11.10 21.76
N PRO A 20 -1.76 9.97 21.94
CA PRO A 20 -1.82 9.33 23.24
C PRO A 20 -0.47 8.66 23.56
N GLY A 21 -0.25 8.37 24.84
CA GLY A 21 0.85 7.49 25.28
C GLY A 21 0.64 6.04 24.83
N ASP A 22 1.50 5.15 25.34
CA ASP A 22 1.40 3.71 25.06
C ASP A 22 0.30 3.07 25.90
N VAL A 23 -0.93 3.25 25.44
CA VAL A 23 -2.12 2.68 26.05
C VAL A 23 -2.83 1.77 25.06
N MET A 24 -3.56 0.79 25.60
CA MET A 24 -4.47 -0.02 24.79
C MET A 24 -5.53 0.88 24.14
N PRO A 25 -5.98 0.59 22.90
CA PRO A 25 -6.99 1.42 22.22
C PRO A 25 -8.28 1.63 23.03
N SER A 26 -8.73 0.61 23.76
CA SER A 26 -9.91 0.71 24.62
C SER A 26 -9.70 1.60 25.85
N SER A 27 -8.46 1.92 26.20
CA SER A 27 -8.09 2.78 27.33
C SER A 27 -7.83 4.23 26.92
N ASP A 28 -7.66 4.52 25.62
CA ASP A 28 -7.64 5.90 25.16
C ASP A 28 -9.06 6.48 25.22
N LYS A 29 -9.26 7.44 26.12
CA LYS A 29 -10.54 8.13 26.36
C LYS A 29 -10.56 9.55 25.82
N SER A 30 -9.54 9.94 25.06
CA SER A 30 -9.45 11.25 24.44
C SER A 30 -10.65 11.51 23.52
N ALA A 31 -11.14 12.75 23.49
CA ALA A 31 -12.16 13.13 22.53
C ALA A 31 -11.61 13.02 21.10
N LEU A 32 -12.42 12.49 20.18
CA LEU A 32 -12.10 12.42 18.76
C LEU A 32 -12.71 13.61 18.03
N TYR A 33 -11.91 14.21 17.15
CA TYR A 33 -12.27 15.36 16.34
C TYR A 33 -12.18 14.99 14.87
N VAL A 34 -13.19 15.40 14.13
CA VAL A 34 -13.15 15.39 12.67
C VAL A 34 -12.40 16.65 12.25
N ILE A 35 -11.20 16.50 11.71
CA ILE A 35 -10.25 17.60 11.51
C ILE A 35 -10.14 17.91 10.01
N GLY A 36 -10.52 19.14 9.66
CA GLY A 36 -10.31 19.75 8.36
C GLY A 36 -10.94 19.03 7.16
N LYS A 37 -10.72 19.63 6.00
CA LYS A 37 -10.95 19.04 4.67
C LYS A 37 -9.73 19.38 3.83
N GLY A 38 -9.48 18.60 2.79
CA GLY A 38 -8.38 18.86 1.86
C GLY A 38 -8.72 18.38 0.46
N THR A 39 -8.19 19.08 -0.54
CA THR A 39 -8.37 18.76 -1.96
C THR A 39 -7.84 17.36 -2.29
N ALA A 40 -6.61 17.05 -1.86
CA ALA A 40 -6.00 15.72 -2.00
C ALA A 40 -6.93 14.61 -1.46
N ALA A 41 -7.31 14.70 -0.17
CA ALA A 41 -8.20 13.72 0.46
C ALA A 41 -9.55 13.54 -0.27
N SER A 42 -10.08 14.60 -0.87
CA SER A 42 -11.33 14.52 -1.65
C SER A 42 -11.14 13.78 -2.97
N PHE A 43 -10.03 14.02 -3.67
CA PHE A 43 -9.70 13.30 -4.90
C PHE A 43 -9.30 11.85 -4.63
N ASP A 44 -8.48 11.58 -3.61
CA ASP A 44 -8.14 10.21 -3.18
C ASP A 44 -9.39 9.39 -2.87
N PHE A 45 -10.29 9.96 -2.06
CA PHE A 45 -11.56 9.32 -1.74
C PHE A 45 -12.37 9.06 -3.01
N ALA A 46 -12.39 10.01 -3.95
CA ALA A 46 -13.09 9.84 -5.22
C ALA A 46 -12.51 8.68 -6.07
N GLY A 47 -11.19 8.61 -6.20
CA GLY A 47 -10.51 7.54 -6.93
C GLY A 47 -10.75 6.16 -6.28
N VAL A 48 -10.58 6.06 -4.96
CA VAL A 48 -10.80 4.81 -4.22
C VAL A 48 -12.26 4.35 -4.30
N MET A 49 -13.24 5.26 -4.19
CA MET A 49 -14.65 4.90 -4.33
C MET A 49 -15.00 4.46 -5.75
N ALA A 50 -14.41 5.07 -6.78
CA ALA A 50 -14.60 4.62 -8.16
C ALA A 50 -13.97 3.23 -8.41
N ALA A 51 -12.79 2.97 -7.87
CA ALA A 51 -12.19 1.64 -7.89
C ALA A 51 -13.05 0.61 -7.15
N ALA A 52 -13.57 0.96 -5.96
CA ALA A 52 -14.46 0.11 -5.17
C ALA A 52 -15.75 -0.24 -5.93
N TYR A 53 -16.35 0.72 -6.65
CA TYR A 53 -17.49 0.45 -7.52
C TYR A 53 -17.21 -0.69 -8.51
N ARG A 54 -16.02 -0.74 -9.12
CA ARG A 54 -15.66 -1.81 -10.06
C ARG A 54 -15.41 -3.15 -9.37
N VAL A 55 -14.65 -3.13 -8.28
CA VAL A 55 -14.28 -4.35 -7.53
C VAL A 55 -15.50 -5.05 -6.92
N TYR A 56 -16.44 -4.28 -6.35
CA TYR A 56 -17.60 -4.83 -5.64
C TYR A 56 -18.84 -5.03 -6.53
N LYS A 57 -18.77 -4.73 -7.83
CA LYS A 57 -19.92 -4.69 -8.75
C LYS A 57 -20.73 -5.99 -8.80
N LYS A 58 -20.06 -7.13 -8.61
CA LYS A 58 -20.68 -8.47 -8.62
C LYS A 58 -21.04 -8.99 -7.21
N LEU A 59 -20.72 -8.22 -6.16
CA LEU A 59 -20.81 -8.68 -4.76
C LEU A 59 -21.90 -7.94 -3.97
N ASP A 60 -22.02 -6.62 -4.15
CA ASP A 60 -22.96 -5.79 -3.38
C ASP A 60 -23.47 -4.61 -4.23
N GLU A 61 -24.65 -4.76 -4.79
CA GLU A 61 -25.27 -3.76 -5.67
C GLU A 61 -25.56 -2.43 -4.94
N ALA A 62 -26.02 -2.50 -3.69
CA ALA A 62 -26.35 -1.30 -2.93
C ALA A 62 -25.09 -0.50 -2.58
N PHE A 63 -24.01 -1.20 -2.22
CA PHE A 63 -22.72 -0.58 -1.91
C PHE A 63 -22.10 0.09 -3.14
N VAL A 64 -22.13 -0.54 -4.31
CA VAL A 64 -21.50 0.06 -5.50
C VAL A 64 -22.22 1.31 -5.98
N VAL A 65 -23.55 1.39 -5.87
CA VAL A 65 -24.29 2.63 -6.13
C VAL A 65 -23.80 3.76 -5.21
N GLN A 66 -23.66 3.48 -3.91
CA GLN A 66 -23.15 4.45 -2.93
C GLN A 66 -21.71 4.89 -3.27
N CYS A 67 -20.83 3.96 -3.61
CA CYS A 67 -19.46 4.26 -4.00
C CYS A 67 -19.41 5.19 -5.21
N LEU A 68 -20.15 4.90 -6.28
CA LEU A 68 -20.09 5.71 -7.49
C LEU A 68 -20.66 7.13 -7.27
N GLU A 69 -21.76 7.25 -6.51
CA GLU A 69 -22.28 8.56 -6.14
C GLU A 69 -21.31 9.36 -5.27
N ALA A 70 -20.68 8.70 -4.29
CA ALA A 70 -19.71 9.32 -3.40
C ALA A 70 -18.48 9.79 -4.19
N ALA A 71 -17.99 8.98 -5.14
CA ALA A 71 -16.88 9.33 -6.02
C ALA A 71 -17.15 10.61 -6.82
N LYS A 72 -18.32 10.68 -7.48
CA LYS A 72 -18.70 11.84 -8.29
C LYS A 72 -18.86 13.11 -7.44
N LYS A 73 -19.48 13.02 -6.26
CA LYS A 73 -19.64 14.14 -5.33
C LYS A 73 -18.29 14.65 -4.82
N ALA A 74 -17.38 13.74 -4.48
CA ALA A 74 -16.06 14.07 -3.97
C ALA A 74 -15.16 14.70 -5.03
N TYR A 75 -15.17 14.16 -6.26
CA TYR A 75 -14.45 14.77 -7.38
C TYR A 75 -14.98 16.17 -7.68
N ALA A 76 -16.31 16.35 -7.72
CA ALA A 76 -16.92 17.66 -7.94
C ALA A 76 -16.53 18.68 -6.86
N TRP A 77 -16.47 18.25 -5.59
CA TRP A 77 -16.00 19.11 -4.50
C TRP A 77 -14.53 19.50 -4.67
N GLY A 78 -13.65 18.53 -5.00
CA GLY A 78 -12.23 18.79 -5.25
C GLY A 78 -11.99 19.78 -6.39
N VAL A 79 -12.75 19.67 -7.48
CA VAL A 79 -12.69 20.62 -8.61
C VAL A 79 -13.13 22.04 -8.19
N GLN A 80 -14.14 22.16 -7.32
CA GLN A 80 -14.62 23.46 -6.83
C GLN A 80 -13.71 24.10 -5.77
N ASN A 81 -12.84 23.30 -5.14
CA ASN A 81 -11.95 23.71 -4.05
C ASN A 81 -10.52 23.26 -4.40
N SER A 82 -10.02 23.67 -5.57
CA SER A 82 -8.77 23.14 -6.13
C SER A 82 -7.50 23.63 -5.42
N ASP A 83 -7.61 24.51 -4.43
CA ASP A 83 -6.52 25.15 -3.69
C ASP A 83 -6.63 24.93 -2.16
N ALA A 84 -7.51 24.03 -1.71
CA ALA A 84 -7.72 23.74 -0.31
C ALA A 84 -6.69 22.73 0.24
N ALA A 85 -5.43 23.18 0.34
CA ALA A 85 -4.37 22.44 1.02
C ALA A 85 -4.69 22.24 2.50
N PHE A 86 -4.39 21.04 3.01
CA PHE A 86 -4.57 20.76 4.42
C PHE A 86 -3.30 21.11 5.22
N HIS A 87 -3.51 21.81 6.32
CA HIS A 87 -2.53 22.02 7.37
C HIS A 87 -3.17 21.74 8.71
N ASN A 88 -2.37 21.24 9.66
CA ASN A 88 -2.84 21.06 11.02
C ASN A 88 -3.30 22.41 11.62
N PRO A 89 -4.49 22.47 12.24
CA PRO A 89 -4.82 23.55 13.14
C PRO A 89 -3.78 23.67 14.26
N SER A 90 -3.63 24.87 14.84
CA SER A 90 -2.56 25.14 15.82
C SER A 90 -2.64 24.32 17.10
N ASP A 91 -3.80 23.73 17.40
CA ASP A 91 -4.04 22.86 18.55
C ASP A 91 -3.97 21.36 18.20
N VAL A 92 -3.62 21.00 16.96
CA VAL A 92 -3.50 19.61 16.48
C VAL A 92 -2.03 19.25 16.26
N SER A 93 -1.55 18.21 16.94
CA SER A 93 -0.19 17.68 16.82
C SER A 93 -0.11 16.25 16.29
N THR A 94 -1.23 15.64 15.89
CA THR A 94 -1.25 14.35 15.20
C THR A 94 -0.74 14.50 13.75
N GLY A 95 -0.30 13.39 13.13
CA GLY A 95 0.31 13.38 11.80
C GLY A 95 -0.44 14.24 10.78
N GLU A 96 0.27 15.16 10.12
CA GLU A 96 -0.33 16.14 9.22
C GLU A 96 -0.75 15.52 7.88
N TYR A 97 0.11 14.67 7.30
CA TYR A 97 -0.04 14.16 5.93
C TYR A 97 -0.30 15.27 4.92
N GLY A 98 0.34 16.44 5.08
CA GLY A 98 0.11 17.59 4.22
C GLY A 98 0.61 17.36 2.80
N ASP A 99 -0.12 17.92 1.84
CA ASP A 99 0.23 17.96 0.43
C ASP A 99 -0.16 19.33 -0.15
N GLY A 100 0.64 19.82 -1.10
CA GLY A 100 0.50 21.11 -1.75
C GLY A 100 0.30 21.04 -3.26
N ASN A 101 0.27 19.84 -3.86
CA ASN A 101 0.04 19.66 -5.28
C ASN A 101 -0.99 18.55 -5.53
N PHE A 102 -2.17 18.90 -6.03
CA PHE A 102 -3.31 17.97 -6.15
C PHE A 102 -3.50 17.40 -7.56
N ASP A 103 -2.58 17.67 -8.47
CA ASP A 103 -2.73 17.29 -9.87
C ASP A 103 -2.70 15.77 -10.03
N ASP A 104 -1.89 15.05 -9.25
CA ASP A 104 -1.81 13.61 -9.30
C ASP A 104 -2.99 12.90 -8.62
N GLU A 105 -3.54 13.42 -7.50
CA GLU A 105 -4.79 12.90 -6.95
C GLU A 105 -5.95 13.13 -7.91
N LYS A 106 -6.01 14.31 -8.55
CA LYS A 106 -7.03 14.59 -9.56
C LYS A 106 -6.89 13.68 -10.78
N LEU A 107 -5.64 13.43 -11.22
CA LEU A 107 -5.32 12.49 -12.30
C LEU A 107 -5.80 11.08 -11.95
N PHE A 108 -5.50 10.60 -10.74
CA PHE A 108 -5.96 9.31 -10.23
C PHE A 108 -7.50 9.25 -10.19
N ALA A 109 -8.13 10.21 -9.52
CA ALA A 109 -9.58 10.24 -9.35
C ALA A 109 -10.34 10.29 -10.68
N GLY A 110 -9.92 11.18 -11.58
CA GLY A 110 -10.52 11.31 -12.91
C GLY A 110 -10.36 10.04 -13.74
N THR A 111 -9.18 9.43 -13.71
CA THR A 111 -8.90 8.15 -14.41
C THR A 111 -9.83 7.04 -13.92
N GLU A 112 -9.92 6.86 -12.60
CA GLU A 112 -10.75 5.81 -12.01
C GLU A 112 -12.26 6.02 -12.27
N ILE A 113 -12.75 7.26 -12.21
CA ILE A 113 -14.15 7.57 -12.54
C ILE A 113 -14.43 7.37 -14.03
N PHE A 114 -13.52 7.79 -14.91
CA PHE A 114 -13.66 7.61 -16.35
C PHE A 114 -13.73 6.13 -16.72
N ILE A 115 -12.80 5.30 -16.22
CA ILE A 115 -12.83 3.83 -16.42
C ILE A 115 -14.14 3.23 -15.92
N SER A 116 -14.67 3.73 -14.79
CA SER A 116 -15.88 3.19 -14.18
C SER A 116 -17.18 3.56 -14.91
N THR A 117 -17.18 4.62 -15.71
CA THR A 117 -18.42 5.24 -16.23
C THR A 117 -18.44 5.48 -17.74
N GLY A 118 -17.28 5.60 -18.38
CA GLY A 118 -17.15 6.05 -19.76
C GLY A 118 -17.45 7.55 -19.97
N ASP A 119 -17.69 8.32 -18.91
CA ASP A 119 -18.04 9.74 -19.02
C ASP A 119 -16.80 10.58 -19.36
N ALA A 120 -16.75 11.06 -20.61
CA ALA A 120 -15.63 11.78 -21.17
C ALA A 120 -15.25 13.06 -20.40
N SER A 121 -16.12 13.61 -19.55
CA SER A 121 -15.80 14.77 -18.70
C SER A 121 -14.74 14.48 -17.63
N TYR A 122 -14.53 13.21 -17.28
CA TYR A 122 -13.50 12.77 -16.33
C TYR A 122 -12.21 12.30 -17.01
N LYS A 123 -12.20 12.21 -18.35
CA LYS A 123 -11.08 11.64 -19.10
C LYS A 123 -9.79 12.41 -18.82
N GLN A 124 -8.76 11.67 -18.41
CA GLN A 124 -7.43 12.20 -18.14
C GLN A 124 -6.41 11.77 -19.22
N ASN A 125 -5.33 12.54 -19.36
CA ASN A 125 -4.18 12.15 -20.16
C ASN A 125 -3.07 11.58 -19.26
N VAL A 126 -3.07 10.27 -19.08
CA VAL A 126 -2.09 9.55 -18.25
C VAL A 126 -0.85 9.21 -19.08
N ASN A 127 0.15 10.10 -19.08
CA ASN A 127 1.38 9.95 -19.85
C ASN A 127 2.66 10.16 -19.02
N GLU A 128 2.52 10.41 -17.72
CA GLU A 128 3.60 10.51 -16.75
C GLU A 128 3.09 10.04 -15.37
N GLY A 129 4.03 9.70 -14.48
CA GLY A 129 3.71 9.30 -13.11
C GLY A 129 4.90 8.60 -12.46
N ASN A 130 4.80 8.34 -11.15
CA ASN A 130 5.83 7.70 -10.34
C ASN A 130 5.31 6.42 -9.67
N VAL A 131 6.23 5.64 -9.09
CA VAL A 131 5.84 4.56 -8.18
C VAL A 131 5.02 5.19 -7.05
N PRO A 132 3.79 4.73 -6.79
CA PRO A 132 2.88 5.46 -5.93
C PRO A 132 3.37 5.44 -4.49
N ASN A 133 3.15 6.55 -3.81
CA ASN A 133 3.25 6.68 -2.36
C ASN A 133 2.04 7.48 -1.85
N TRP A 134 2.04 7.89 -0.57
CA TRP A 134 0.88 8.57 -0.01
C TRP A 134 0.73 10.03 -0.45
N GLY A 135 1.80 10.68 -0.93
CA GLY A 135 1.80 12.06 -1.41
C GLY A 135 2.23 12.20 -2.87
N ASP A 136 2.24 11.09 -3.62
CA ASP A 136 2.22 11.09 -5.10
C ASP A 136 1.50 9.80 -5.52
N VAL A 137 0.25 9.95 -5.95
CA VAL A 137 -0.64 8.84 -6.34
C VAL A 137 -0.77 8.69 -7.86
N SER A 138 0.03 9.42 -8.65
CA SER A 138 0.03 9.36 -10.12
C SER A 138 0.22 7.92 -10.65
N GLY A 139 0.99 7.11 -9.92
CA GLY A 139 1.20 5.69 -10.22
C GLY A 139 -0.07 4.84 -10.21
N LEU A 140 -1.06 5.20 -9.40
CA LEU A 140 -2.36 4.52 -9.40
C LEU A 140 -3.14 4.81 -10.69
N ALA A 141 -3.05 6.03 -11.22
CA ALA A 141 -3.59 6.37 -12.54
C ALA A 141 -2.89 5.58 -13.66
N ILE A 142 -1.56 5.41 -13.57
CA ILE A 142 -0.79 4.59 -14.51
C ILE A 142 -1.28 3.14 -14.51
N TYR A 143 -1.47 2.53 -13.32
CA TYR A 143 -2.01 1.19 -13.19
C TYR A 143 -3.41 1.06 -13.82
N GLY A 144 -4.32 1.98 -13.49
CA GLY A 144 -5.66 2.01 -14.05
C GLY A 144 -5.62 2.13 -15.57
N ALA A 145 -4.91 3.13 -16.09
CA ALA A 145 -4.84 3.40 -17.51
C ALA A 145 -4.21 2.26 -18.32
N ALA A 146 -3.08 1.71 -17.86
CA ALA A 146 -2.36 0.66 -18.56
C ALA A 146 -3.10 -0.69 -18.61
N THR A 147 -4.10 -0.89 -17.74
CA THR A 147 -4.88 -2.14 -17.64
C THR A 147 -6.28 -2.06 -18.23
N HIS A 148 -6.71 -0.90 -18.73
CA HIS A 148 -8.05 -0.64 -19.29
C HIS A 148 -7.95 -0.05 -20.70
N GLU A 149 -7.34 -0.80 -21.62
CA GLU A 149 -7.10 -0.35 -23.01
C GLU A 149 -8.38 0.01 -23.76
N ALA A 150 -9.47 -0.73 -23.53
CA ALA A 150 -10.75 -0.50 -24.19
C ALA A 150 -11.34 0.88 -23.85
N GLU A 151 -11.25 1.29 -22.58
CA GLU A 151 -11.74 2.58 -22.09
C GLU A 151 -10.78 3.72 -22.43
N MET A 152 -9.47 3.48 -22.31
CA MET A 152 -8.44 4.54 -22.34
C MET A 152 -7.83 4.77 -23.72
N GLY A 153 -7.95 3.83 -24.66
CA GLY A 153 -7.40 3.93 -26.01
C GLY A 153 -5.89 4.25 -26.00
N ASN A 154 -5.47 5.26 -26.78
CA ASN A 154 -4.05 5.64 -26.87
C ASN A 154 -3.41 6.01 -25.52
N THR A 155 -4.20 6.49 -24.55
CA THR A 155 -3.69 6.80 -23.21
C THR A 155 -3.21 5.54 -22.48
N ALA A 156 -3.80 4.37 -22.73
CA ALA A 156 -3.30 3.11 -22.18
C ALA A 156 -1.90 2.78 -22.69
N LEU A 157 -1.61 3.07 -23.96
CA LEU A 157 -0.29 2.83 -24.55
C LEU A 157 0.77 3.75 -23.92
N SER A 158 0.44 5.02 -23.69
CA SER A 158 1.33 5.95 -22.98
C SER A 158 1.58 5.52 -21.55
N ALA A 159 0.54 5.16 -20.79
CA ALA A 159 0.69 4.67 -19.43
C ALA A 159 1.53 3.37 -19.36
N ARG A 160 1.33 2.45 -20.30
CA ARG A 160 2.14 1.23 -20.42
C ARG A 160 3.60 1.55 -20.70
N GLN A 161 3.90 2.53 -21.55
CA GLN A 161 5.27 2.93 -21.83
C GLN A 161 5.98 3.43 -20.56
N VAL A 162 5.35 4.34 -19.80
CA VAL A 162 5.91 4.86 -18.54
C VAL A 162 6.16 3.73 -17.53
N LEU A 163 5.19 2.81 -17.40
CA LEU A 163 5.30 1.65 -16.53
C LEU A 163 6.50 0.78 -16.89
N LEU A 164 6.69 0.48 -18.18
CA LEU A 164 7.77 -0.40 -18.66
C LEU A 164 9.14 0.25 -18.57
N GLU A 165 9.29 1.53 -18.92
CA GLU A 165 10.56 2.25 -18.83
C GLU A 165 11.12 2.24 -17.41
N LYS A 166 10.29 2.57 -16.40
CA LYS A 166 10.71 2.48 -14.99
C LYS A 166 10.98 1.04 -14.56
N SER A 167 10.19 0.08 -15.04
CA SER A 167 10.38 -1.33 -14.70
C SER A 167 11.70 -1.87 -15.24
N ASP A 168 12.10 -1.46 -16.45
CA ASP A 168 13.41 -1.83 -17.02
C ASP A 168 14.55 -1.25 -16.18
N ALA A 169 14.46 0.02 -15.76
CA ALA A 169 15.45 0.61 -14.85
C ALA A 169 15.56 -0.13 -13.50
N PHE A 170 14.43 -0.60 -12.94
CA PHE A 170 14.42 -1.43 -11.74
C PHE A 170 15.07 -2.80 -11.96
N VAL A 171 14.79 -3.46 -13.10
CA VAL A 171 15.41 -4.74 -13.47
C VAL A 171 16.93 -4.60 -13.58
N ASP A 172 17.40 -3.53 -14.23
CA ASP A 172 18.84 -3.26 -14.39
C ASP A 172 19.51 -3.07 -13.03
N ARG A 173 18.89 -2.31 -12.13
CA ARG A 173 19.40 -2.10 -10.76
C ARG A 173 19.46 -3.41 -9.96
N ALA A 174 18.45 -4.27 -10.11
CA ALA A 174 18.34 -5.56 -9.45
C ALA A 174 19.46 -6.56 -9.81
N ASN A 175 20.29 -6.26 -10.81
CA ASN A 175 21.42 -7.09 -11.22
C ASN A 175 22.74 -6.71 -10.54
N SER A 176 22.71 -5.76 -9.60
CA SER A 176 23.87 -5.32 -8.82
C SER A 176 23.65 -5.44 -7.30
N GLY A 177 24.72 -5.38 -6.51
CA GLY A 177 24.67 -5.35 -5.04
C GLY A 177 23.88 -6.50 -4.42
N PHE A 178 22.99 -6.18 -3.46
CA PHE A 178 22.09 -7.16 -2.81
C PHE A 178 20.96 -7.67 -3.72
N GLY A 179 20.89 -7.22 -4.98
CA GLY A 179 19.84 -7.59 -5.93
C GLY A 179 18.50 -6.92 -5.65
N VAL A 180 18.50 -5.80 -4.94
CA VAL A 180 17.29 -5.02 -4.62
C VAL A 180 17.08 -3.96 -5.70
N VAL A 181 15.82 -3.61 -5.95
CA VAL A 181 15.46 -2.60 -6.96
C VAL A 181 15.51 -1.17 -6.42
N MET A 182 15.87 -1.00 -5.14
CA MET A 182 16.03 0.29 -4.47
C MET A 182 17.39 0.92 -4.75
N ASP A 183 17.43 2.26 -4.84
CA ASP A 183 18.64 3.08 -4.80
C ASP A 183 18.79 3.82 -3.47
N GLU A 184 19.88 4.58 -3.34
CA GLU A 184 20.21 5.32 -2.12
C GLU A 184 19.10 6.27 -1.63
N ARG A 185 18.37 6.88 -2.57
CA ARG A 185 17.31 7.87 -2.27
C ARG A 185 15.99 7.22 -1.90
N ASP A 186 15.84 5.91 -2.13
CA ASP A 186 14.65 5.15 -1.74
C ASP A 186 14.63 4.86 -0.23
N PHE A 187 15.75 5.08 0.48
CA PHE A 187 15.84 4.96 1.93
C PHE A 187 15.33 6.23 2.62
N VAL A 188 14.02 6.27 2.84
CA VAL A 188 13.26 7.34 3.49
C VAL A 188 12.35 6.78 4.59
N TRP A 189 11.57 7.62 5.26
CA TRP A 189 10.57 7.17 6.23
C TRP A 189 9.52 6.32 5.50
N GLY A 190 9.48 5.01 5.82
CA GLY A 190 8.67 4.04 5.09
C GLY A 190 9.37 3.46 3.85
N SER A 191 10.69 3.40 3.83
CA SER A 191 11.49 2.81 2.73
C SER A 191 11.08 1.37 2.36
N ASN A 192 10.60 0.57 3.30
CA ASN A 192 10.06 -0.76 3.00
C ASN A 192 8.77 -0.70 2.17
N ALA A 193 7.95 0.34 2.37
CA ALA A 193 6.77 0.58 1.53
C ALA A 193 7.18 1.05 0.12
N VAL A 194 8.24 1.85 0.01
CA VAL A 194 8.84 2.21 -1.28
C VAL A 194 9.26 0.95 -2.03
N ALA A 195 10.02 0.06 -1.38
CA ALA A 195 10.40 -1.24 -1.94
C ALA A 195 9.17 -2.03 -2.39
N ALA A 196 8.18 -2.20 -1.51
CA ALA A 196 6.98 -2.97 -1.80
C ALA A 196 6.19 -2.39 -2.99
N ASN A 197 6.06 -1.06 -3.10
CA ASN A 197 5.41 -0.41 -4.24
C ASN A 197 6.22 -0.58 -5.54
N GLN A 198 7.56 -0.56 -5.49
CA GLN A 198 8.39 -0.91 -6.66
C GLN A 198 8.16 -2.37 -7.09
N GLY A 199 7.98 -3.28 -6.13
CA GLY A 199 7.58 -4.67 -6.40
C GLY A 199 6.21 -4.78 -7.07
N VAL A 200 5.21 -4.03 -6.59
CA VAL A 200 3.88 -3.94 -7.22
C VAL A 200 3.98 -3.41 -8.65
N TRP A 201 4.77 -2.35 -8.86
CA TRP A 201 5.03 -1.78 -10.19
C TRP A 201 5.57 -2.81 -11.18
N LEU A 202 6.56 -3.59 -10.75
CA LEU A 202 7.14 -4.70 -11.53
C LEU A 202 6.12 -5.80 -11.82
N LEU A 203 5.22 -6.11 -10.89
CA LEU A 203 4.15 -7.07 -11.14
C LEU A 203 3.17 -6.59 -12.22
N TYR A 204 2.83 -5.30 -12.25
CA TYR A 204 2.02 -4.73 -13.34
C TYR A 204 2.73 -4.84 -14.70
N ALA A 205 4.04 -4.57 -14.76
CA ALA A 205 4.82 -4.78 -15.97
C ALA A 205 4.82 -6.27 -16.40
N TYR A 206 4.94 -7.18 -15.43
CA TYR A 206 4.83 -8.62 -15.69
C TYR A 206 3.44 -9.01 -16.21
N TYR A 207 2.35 -8.50 -15.63
CA TYR A 207 1.00 -8.80 -16.09
C TYR A 207 0.76 -8.39 -17.55
N LEU A 208 1.31 -7.24 -17.96
CA LEU A 208 1.10 -6.67 -19.30
C LEU A 208 2.03 -7.23 -20.38
N THR A 209 3.15 -7.86 -20.00
CA THR A 209 4.16 -8.35 -20.98
C THR A 209 4.38 -9.86 -20.89
N GLY A 210 4.19 -10.43 -19.70
CA GLY A 210 4.62 -11.77 -19.33
C GLY A 210 6.14 -11.96 -19.31
N GLU A 211 6.94 -10.89 -19.39
CA GLU A 211 8.39 -10.97 -19.35
C GLU A 211 8.88 -11.32 -17.93
N LYS A 212 9.48 -12.50 -17.80
CA LYS A 212 9.90 -13.06 -16.51
C LYS A 212 10.88 -12.17 -15.73
N LYS A 213 11.66 -11.30 -16.41
CA LYS A 213 12.59 -10.36 -15.77
C LYS A 213 11.90 -9.48 -14.73
N TYR A 214 10.66 -9.04 -14.99
CA TYR A 214 9.91 -8.21 -14.07
C TYR A 214 9.43 -8.99 -12.84
N TYR A 215 8.91 -10.22 -13.05
CA TYR A 215 8.54 -11.12 -11.95
C TYR A 215 9.74 -11.47 -11.06
N ASP A 216 10.89 -11.77 -11.68
CA ASP A 216 12.11 -12.11 -10.94
C ASP A 216 12.62 -10.92 -10.11
N ALA A 217 12.53 -9.70 -10.63
CA ALA A 217 12.86 -8.49 -9.89
C ALA A 217 11.86 -8.24 -8.74
N ALA A 218 10.54 -8.38 -8.97
CA ALA A 218 9.53 -8.27 -7.91
C ALA A 218 9.74 -9.30 -6.78
N ARG A 219 10.15 -10.53 -7.13
CA ARG A 219 10.50 -11.56 -6.13
C ARG A 219 11.71 -11.16 -5.29
N LYS A 220 12.72 -10.52 -5.89
CA LYS A 220 13.90 -10.03 -5.14
C LYS A 220 13.52 -8.90 -4.16
N VAL A 221 12.52 -8.07 -4.48
CA VAL A 221 11.95 -7.11 -3.52
C VAL A 221 11.36 -7.84 -2.31
N LEU A 222 10.56 -8.89 -2.53
CA LEU A 222 10.02 -9.68 -1.43
C LEU A 222 11.12 -10.37 -0.61
N ASP A 223 12.14 -10.93 -1.27
CA ASP A 223 13.32 -11.50 -0.58
C ASP A 223 13.99 -10.45 0.33
N TYR A 224 14.17 -9.21 -0.14
CA TYR A 224 14.74 -8.10 0.64
C TYR A 224 13.90 -7.81 1.89
N LEU A 225 12.59 -7.65 1.72
CA LEU A 225 11.66 -7.34 2.82
C LEU A 225 11.61 -8.46 3.88
N LEU A 226 11.91 -9.70 3.48
CA LEU A 226 11.85 -10.89 4.34
C LEU A 226 13.21 -11.37 4.86
N GLY A 227 14.29 -10.61 4.66
CA GLY A 227 15.57 -10.86 5.33
C GLY A 227 16.79 -10.94 4.44
N LYS A 228 16.65 -10.88 3.11
CA LYS A 228 17.78 -10.78 2.17
C LYS A 228 18.24 -9.33 2.04
N ASN A 229 18.68 -8.76 3.15
CA ASN A 229 19.14 -7.38 3.28
C ASN A 229 20.40 -7.32 4.17
N PRO A 230 21.14 -6.20 4.17
CA PRO A 230 22.37 -6.07 4.95
C PRO A 230 22.22 -6.29 6.46
N LEU A 231 21.00 -6.19 7.00
CA LEU A 231 20.69 -6.39 8.42
C LEU A 231 20.34 -7.85 8.76
N ASN A 232 20.20 -8.73 7.76
CA ASN A 232 19.69 -10.11 7.91
C ASN A 232 18.38 -10.17 8.73
N LEU A 233 17.50 -9.19 8.51
CA LEU A 233 16.30 -8.95 9.30
C LEU A 233 15.05 -9.04 8.42
N SER A 234 14.08 -9.88 8.76
CA SER A 234 12.75 -9.73 8.16
C SER A 234 12.09 -8.48 8.74
N PHE A 235 11.62 -7.57 7.89
CA PHE A 235 10.93 -6.35 8.36
C PHE A 235 9.45 -6.58 8.72
N LEU A 236 8.99 -7.83 8.71
CA LEU A 236 7.62 -8.21 9.05
C LEU A 236 7.57 -8.79 10.46
N THR A 237 6.80 -8.17 11.36
CA THR A 237 6.71 -8.63 12.75
C THR A 237 6.27 -10.10 12.84
N GLY A 238 7.02 -10.92 13.57
CA GLY A 238 6.68 -12.32 13.82
C GLY A 238 6.98 -13.30 12.67
N PHE A 239 7.63 -12.85 11.59
CA PHE A 239 8.04 -13.71 10.46
C PHE A 239 9.56 -13.67 10.27
N GLY A 240 10.13 -14.76 9.76
CA GLY A 240 11.59 -14.93 9.65
C GLY A 240 12.26 -15.38 10.96
N THR A 241 13.55 -15.72 10.88
CA THR A 241 14.36 -16.13 12.05
C THR A 241 14.72 -14.95 12.94
N VAL A 242 14.84 -13.75 12.35
CA VAL A 242 15.04 -12.46 13.02
C VAL A 242 14.00 -11.49 12.48
N SER A 243 13.24 -10.85 13.38
CA SER A 243 12.13 -9.94 13.06
C SER A 243 12.04 -8.84 14.11
N PRO A 244 11.43 -7.67 13.82
CA PRO A 244 11.15 -6.65 14.82
C PRO A 244 10.41 -7.23 16.01
N LYS A 245 10.87 -6.89 17.20
CA LYS A 245 10.28 -7.25 18.51
C LYS A 245 9.75 -6.02 19.24
N TYR A 246 10.27 -4.83 18.93
CA TYR A 246 9.91 -3.58 19.59
C TYR A 246 9.44 -2.53 18.58
N PRO A 247 8.43 -2.83 17.73
CA PRO A 247 7.90 -1.83 16.81
C PRO A 247 7.33 -0.64 17.57
N HIS A 248 7.42 0.56 17.00
CA HIS A 248 6.67 1.73 17.48
C HIS A 248 5.18 1.52 17.19
N HIS A 249 4.51 0.73 18.04
CA HIS A 249 3.11 0.33 17.90
C HIS A 249 2.45 0.23 19.28
N ARG A 250 1.61 1.22 19.62
CA ARG A 250 1.01 1.36 20.95
C ARG A 250 0.35 0.08 21.49
N PRO A 251 -0.48 -0.66 20.73
CA PRO A 251 -1.04 -1.92 21.20
C PRO A 251 0.02 -2.97 21.56
N SER A 252 1.04 -3.16 20.71
CA SER A 252 2.13 -4.12 21.00
C SER A 252 2.93 -3.73 22.23
N THR A 253 3.04 -2.44 22.54
CA THR A 253 3.72 -1.98 23.76
C THR A 253 2.83 -2.14 25.01
N ALA A 254 1.53 -1.90 24.86
CA ALA A 254 0.60 -1.81 26.00
C ALA A 254 -0.08 -3.14 26.39
N ASP A 255 -0.09 -4.13 25.50
CA ASP A 255 -0.84 -5.39 25.70
C ASP A 255 -0.20 -6.38 26.68
N LYS A 256 1.04 -6.10 27.13
CA LYS A 256 1.86 -6.94 28.02
C LYS A 256 2.23 -8.30 27.42
N ILE A 257 2.16 -8.45 26.10
CA ILE A 257 2.59 -9.63 25.36
C ILE A 257 4.02 -9.40 24.89
N ALA A 258 4.92 -10.35 25.17
CA ALA A 258 6.34 -10.22 24.81
C ALA A 258 6.56 -10.15 23.29
N ALA A 259 5.72 -10.82 22.50
CA ALA A 259 5.76 -10.77 21.05
C ALA A 259 4.81 -9.67 20.54
N PRO A 260 5.24 -8.82 19.59
CA PRO A 260 4.35 -7.82 19.01
C PRO A 260 3.26 -8.49 18.16
N VAL A 261 2.22 -7.74 17.84
CA VAL A 261 1.22 -8.14 16.83
C VAL A 261 1.94 -8.58 15.55
N PRO A 262 1.69 -9.79 15.02
CA PRO A 262 2.41 -10.29 13.85
C PRO A 262 1.84 -9.73 12.54
N GLY A 263 2.65 -9.76 11.48
CA GLY A 263 2.25 -9.39 10.12
C GLY A 263 2.26 -7.90 9.84
N MET A 264 2.91 -7.08 10.66
CA MET A 264 3.05 -5.63 10.45
C MET A 264 4.38 -5.35 9.77
N LEU A 265 4.36 -4.65 8.63
CA LEU A 265 5.57 -4.22 7.95
C LEU A 265 6.07 -2.95 8.63
N VAL A 266 7.29 -2.98 9.15
CA VAL A 266 7.91 -1.77 9.73
C VAL A 266 8.45 -0.83 8.67
N GLY A 267 8.62 0.45 9.02
CA GLY A 267 9.06 1.50 8.10
C GLY A 267 10.34 1.16 7.34
N GLY A 268 11.32 0.57 8.01
CA GLY A 268 12.59 0.12 7.44
C GLY A 268 13.70 1.14 7.59
N PRO A 269 14.87 0.90 6.94
CA PRO A 269 16.01 1.76 7.07
C PRO A 269 15.70 3.20 6.63
N GLN A 270 16.05 4.15 7.49
CA GLN A 270 15.78 5.56 7.33
C GLN A 270 16.99 6.36 7.87
N PRO A 271 17.71 7.11 7.01
CA PRO A 271 18.93 7.82 7.41
C PRO A 271 18.70 9.24 7.96
N GLY A 272 17.48 9.78 7.92
CA GLY A 272 17.14 11.10 8.45
C GLY A 272 17.21 11.17 9.98
N GLY A 273 16.70 10.17 10.68
CA GLY A 273 16.77 10.03 12.13
C GLY A 273 15.94 11.05 12.89
N GLU A 274 14.71 11.32 12.42
CA GLU A 274 13.79 12.30 13.00
C GLU A 274 13.37 11.98 14.44
N ASP A 275 13.65 10.76 14.91
CA ASP A 275 13.44 10.27 16.27
C ASP A 275 14.72 10.27 17.13
N ILE A 276 15.86 10.75 16.60
CA ILE A 276 17.15 10.77 17.31
C ILE A 276 17.30 12.07 18.10
N GLY A 277 17.63 11.95 19.38
CA GLY A 277 17.92 13.10 20.22
C GLY A 277 18.33 12.72 21.65
N SER A 278 18.10 13.64 22.60
CA SER A 278 18.52 13.51 24.00
C SER A 278 17.37 13.37 24.99
N GLU A 279 16.13 13.56 24.55
CA GLU A 279 14.95 13.40 25.40
C GLU A 279 14.69 11.93 25.74
N SER A 280 14.06 11.68 26.88
CA SER A 280 13.82 10.31 27.38
C SER A 280 12.97 9.42 26.46
N TRP A 281 12.25 10.00 25.50
CA TRP A 281 11.42 9.30 24.53
C TRP A 281 12.10 9.15 23.15
N GLU A 282 13.20 9.87 22.92
CA GLU A 282 13.98 9.84 21.67
C GLU A 282 14.95 8.65 21.66
N CYS A 283 15.39 8.27 20.46
CA CYS A 283 16.38 7.23 20.26
C CYS A 283 17.81 7.75 20.34
N SER A 284 18.71 6.86 20.80
CA SER A 284 20.13 7.01 20.53
C SER A 284 20.41 6.92 19.03
N ASP A 285 21.49 7.58 18.59
CA ASP A 285 21.86 7.59 17.17
C ASP A 285 22.16 6.18 16.66
N TYR A 286 21.33 5.69 15.75
CA TYR A 286 21.43 4.37 15.13
C TYR A 286 21.96 4.45 13.68
N ARG A 287 22.26 5.65 13.18
CA ARG A 287 22.72 5.83 11.80
C ARG A 287 24.14 5.28 11.67
N THR A 288 24.36 4.55 10.59
CA THR A 288 25.63 3.84 10.35
C THR A 288 26.48 4.50 9.28
N GLY A 289 26.02 5.61 8.71
CA GLY A 289 26.62 6.24 7.52
C GLY A 289 26.27 5.54 6.20
N PHE A 290 25.53 4.42 6.25
CA PHE A 290 25.00 3.73 5.08
C PHE A 290 23.47 3.68 5.16
N PRO A 291 22.73 4.18 4.15
CA PRO A 291 21.26 4.26 4.23
C PRO A 291 20.58 2.92 4.49
N ALA A 292 21.03 1.85 3.82
CA ALA A 292 20.44 0.50 3.93
C ALA A 292 20.60 -0.16 5.31
N THR A 293 21.43 0.40 6.20
CA THR A 293 21.68 -0.10 7.56
C THR A 293 21.33 0.92 8.64
N SER A 294 20.62 2.01 8.31
CA SER A 294 20.17 3.01 9.28
C SER A 294 18.81 2.59 9.86
N TYR A 295 18.82 1.61 10.76
CA TYR A 295 17.61 1.03 11.38
C TYR A 295 17.92 0.55 12.79
N VAL A 296 16.95 0.65 13.70
CA VAL A 296 17.02 0.04 15.03
C VAL A 296 15.69 -0.58 15.44
N ASP A 297 15.73 -1.80 15.98
CA ASP A 297 14.55 -2.45 16.57
C ASP A 297 14.32 -1.93 17.99
N ASN A 298 13.78 -0.71 18.08
CA ASN A 298 13.46 -0.06 19.36
C ASN A 298 12.13 0.70 19.26
N ARG A 299 11.36 0.68 20.36
CA ARG A 299 10.07 1.36 20.50
C ARG A 299 10.18 2.89 20.38
N CYS A 300 11.32 3.49 20.72
CA CYS A 300 11.53 4.92 20.46
C CYS A 300 11.56 5.26 18.96
N SER A 301 11.88 4.28 18.09
CA SER A 301 12.20 4.59 16.70
C SER A 301 10.96 4.61 15.81
N TYR A 302 10.26 5.73 15.80
CA TYR A 302 9.14 5.90 14.87
C TYR A 302 9.61 6.10 13.42
N ALA A 303 10.80 6.65 13.19
CA ALA A 303 11.26 6.96 11.84
C ALA A 303 11.66 5.69 11.07
N SER A 304 12.16 4.66 11.77
CA SER A 304 12.59 3.40 11.16
C SER A 304 11.77 2.16 11.54
N ASN A 305 11.10 2.16 12.70
CA ASN A 305 10.47 0.97 13.28
C ASN A 305 8.98 1.13 13.65
N GLU A 306 8.31 2.20 13.20
CA GLU A 306 6.84 2.30 13.23
C GLU A 306 6.18 1.28 12.30
N VAL A 307 4.85 1.20 12.31
CA VAL A 307 4.02 0.41 11.40
C VAL A 307 2.92 1.30 10.81
N ALA A 308 2.53 1.05 9.56
CA ALA A 308 1.45 1.81 8.93
C ALA A 308 0.65 0.98 7.91
N ILE A 309 -0.63 1.32 7.75
CA ILE A 309 -1.53 0.60 6.83
C ILE A 309 -1.09 0.74 5.37
N ASN A 310 -0.56 1.90 4.98
CA ASN A 310 -0.05 2.17 3.63
C ASN A 310 1.31 1.49 3.37
N TRP A 311 1.99 0.98 4.40
CA TRP A 311 3.18 0.14 4.24
C TRP A 311 2.79 -1.33 4.10
N ASN A 312 1.82 -1.78 4.90
CA ASN A 312 1.26 -3.12 4.82
C ASN A 312 0.51 -3.37 3.50
N ALA A 313 -0.18 -2.39 2.93
CA ALA A 313 -0.97 -2.54 1.71
C ALA A 313 -0.15 -3.03 0.50
N PRO A 314 0.95 -2.37 0.07
CA PRO A 314 1.75 -2.85 -1.04
C PRO A 314 2.48 -4.16 -0.73
N PHE A 315 2.87 -4.41 0.52
CA PHE A 315 3.44 -5.70 0.91
C PHE A 315 2.42 -6.85 0.77
N ALA A 316 1.20 -6.63 1.25
CA ALA A 316 0.12 -7.62 1.13
C ALA A 316 -0.22 -7.90 -0.34
N TYR A 317 -0.25 -6.86 -1.19
CA TYR A 317 -0.42 -7.04 -2.63
C TYR A 317 0.73 -7.84 -3.23
N LEU A 318 1.99 -7.43 -3.00
CA LEU A 318 3.17 -8.08 -3.56
C LEU A 318 3.25 -9.56 -3.18
N ALA A 319 3.14 -9.87 -1.89
CA ALA A 319 3.20 -11.24 -1.40
C ALA A 319 2.02 -12.09 -1.91
N GLY A 320 0.79 -11.54 -1.84
CA GLY A 320 -0.41 -12.23 -2.31
C GLY A 320 -0.42 -12.47 -3.81
N ALA A 321 0.03 -11.50 -4.60
CA ALA A 321 0.15 -11.61 -6.04
C ALA A 321 1.18 -12.65 -6.47
N ILE A 322 2.36 -12.69 -5.83
CA ILE A 322 3.37 -13.71 -6.09
C ILE A 322 2.82 -15.12 -5.77
N GLU A 323 2.14 -15.28 -4.63
CA GLU A 323 1.50 -16.55 -4.27
C GLU A 323 0.42 -16.97 -5.29
N ALA A 324 -0.43 -16.03 -5.71
CA ALA A 324 -1.47 -16.25 -6.70
C ALA A 324 -0.87 -16.69 -8.06
N LEU A 325 0.13 -15.96 -8.55
CA LEU A 325 0.85 -16.26 -9.80
C LEU A 325 1.50 -17.66 -9.77
N ASN A 326 2.14 -18.00 -8.66
CA ASN A 326 2.75 -19.32 -8.47
C ASN A 326 1.69 -20.44 -8.43
N SER A 327 0.50 -20.13 -7.93
CA SER A 327 -0.66 -21.04 -7.94
C SER A 327 -1.43 -21.07 -9.27
N GLY A 328 -0.97 -20.34 -10.29
CA GLY A 328 -1.60 -20.30 -11.62
C GLY A 328 -2.79 -19.34 -11.73
N HIS A 329 -2.97 -18.45 -10.75
CA HIS A 329 -3.96 -17.38 -10.78
C HIS A 329 -3.34 -16.08 -11.29
N LYS A 330 -4.09 -15.33 -12.09
CA LYS A 330 -3.71 -14.02 -12.62
C LYS A 330 -4.95 -13.12 -12.69
N PRO A 331 -4.79 -11.78 -12.67
CA PRO A 331 -5.94 -10.88 -12.80
C PRO A 331 -6.54 -10.95 -14.21
N ASP A 332 -7.85 -10.68 -14.31
CA ASP A 332 -8.62 -10.78 -15.56
C ASP A 332 -8.02 -9.94 -16.70
N PHE A 333 -7.51 -8.74 -16.40
CA PHE A 333 -6.86 -7.87 -17.40
C PHE A 333 -5.57 -8.49 -17.98
N ALA A 334 -4.99 -9.48 -17.32
CA ALA A 334 -3.80 -10.20 -17.76
C ALA A 334 -4.13 -11.50 -18.54
N GLU A 335 -5.41 -11.81 -18.80
CA GLU A 335 -5.81 -13.00 -19.54
C GLU A 335 -5.29 -13.01 -20.98
N GLY A 336 -5.12 -11.84 -21.61
CA GLY A 336 -4.55 -11.68 -22.96
C GLY A 336 -3.03 -11.88 -23.07
N SER A 337 -2.30 -11.89 -21.96
CA SER A 337 -0.85 -12.14 -21.98
C SER A 337 -0.58 -13.65 -22.09
N THR A 338 -0.34 -14.10 -23.33
CA THR A 338 0.03 -15.50 -23.66
C THR A 338 1.37 -15.94 -23.04
N ALA A 339 2.13 -14.99 -22.49
CA ALA A 339 3.44 -15.20 -21.88
C ALA A 339 3.37 -15.54 -20.37
N LEU A 340 2.23 -15.30 -19.70
CA LEU A 340 2.02 -15.69 -18.30
C LEU A 340 1.80 -17.21 -18.18
N LYS A 341 2.89 -17.97 -18.13
CA LYS A 341 2.87 -19.40 -17.79
C LYS A 341 2.87 -19.59 -16.28
N THR A 342 2.15 -20.60 -15.79
CA THR A 342 2.24 -21.04 -14.39
C THR A 342 3.70 -21.30 -14.03
N VAL A 343 4.24 -20.52 -13.10
CA VAL A 343 5.66 -20.59 -12.70
C VAL A 343 6.01 -21.97 -12.10
N LEU A 344 5.00 -22.74 -11.68
CA LEU A 344 5.12 -24.08 -11.10
C LEU A 344 4.41 -25.17 -11.94
N ALA A 345 4.75 -25.33 -13.22
CA ALA A 345 4.19 -26.41 -14.06
C ALA A 345 4.71 -27.84 -13.73
N ASN A 346 5.43 -28.05 -12.63
CA ASN A 346 6.03 -29.36 -12.28
C ASN A 346 5.79 -29.81 -10.84
N SER A 347 4.58 -29.61 -10.32
CA SER A 347 4.11 -30.48 -9.24
C SER A 347 2.71 -30.97 -9.58
N LYS A 348 2.55 -32.29 -9.68
CA LYS A 348 1.24 -32.95 -9.65
C LYS A 348 0.59 -32.67 -8.29
N VAL A 349 0.13 -31.45 -8.07
CA VAL A 349 -0.66 -31.10 -6.89
C VAL A 349 -2.10 -31.30 -7.29
N ASN A 350 -2.52 -32.56 -7.16
CA ASN A 350 -3.92 -32.90 -7.07
C ASN A 350 -4.42 -32.29 -5.74
N LYS A 351 -4.95 -31.07 -5.76
CA LYS A 351 -5.63 -30.46 -4.61
C LYS A 351 -6.48 -29.28 -5.06
N GLN A 352 -7.70 -29.26 -4.54
CA GLN A 352 -8.66 -28.17 -4.73
C GLN A 352 -8.03 -26.81 -4.39
N PRO A 353 -8.42 -25.73 -5.09
CA PRO A 353 -7.84 -24.41 -4.91
C PRO A 353 -7.98 -23.98 -3.46
N VAL A 354 -6.87 -23.46 -2.90
CA VAL A 354 -6.90 -22.79 -1.61
C VAL A 354 -7.64 -21.48 -1.79
N ARG A 355 -8.68 -21.24 -1.00
CA ARG A 355 -9.50 -20.03 -1.09
C ARG A 355 -9.41 -19.26 0.20
N LEU A 356 -9.11 -17.97 0.07
CA LEU A 356 -9.23 -16.99 1.15
C LEU A 356 -10.70 -16.59 1.24
N TYR A 357 -11.28 -16.77 2.43
CA TYR A 357 -12.64 -16.38 2.70
C TYR A 357 -12.65 -15.27 3.76
N PHE A 358 -13.43 -14.23 3.47
CA PHE A 358 -13.79 -13.20 4.44
C PHE A 358 -15.20 -13.52 4.93
N ASN A 359 -15.32 -13.93 6.20
CA ASN A 359 -16.62 -14.05 6.86
C ASN A 359 -16.64 -13.09 8.05
N GLY A 360 -17.18 -11.88 7.84
CA GLY A 360 -17.12 -10.79 8.80
C GLY A 360 -15.68 -10.32 9.01
N GLU A 361 -15.16 -10.43 10.23
CA GLU A 361 -13.83 -9.94 10.65
C GLU A 361 -12.74 -11.04 10.70
N LYS A 362 -13.03 -12.26 10.25
CA LYS A 362 -12.07 -13.38 10.33
C LYS A 362 -11.62 -13.81 8.94
N VAL A 363 -10.31 -13.74 8.72
CA VAL A 363 -9.63 -14.30 7.55
C VAL A 363 -9.28 -15.75 7.86
N PHE A 364 -9.72 -16.67 7.01
CA PHE A 364 -9.33 -18.08 7.09
C PHE A 364 -8.99 -18.65 5.72
N VAL A 365 -8.15 -19.67 5.75
CA VAL A 365 -7.72 -20.44 4.59
C VAL A 365 -8.58 -21.68 4.50
N GLU A 366 -9.29 -21.89 3.38
CA GLU A 366 -9.98 -23.15 3.13
C GLU A 366 -9.14 -24.06 2.24
N LYS A 367 -8.94 -25.31 2.67
CA LYS A 367 -8.19 -26.33 1.93
C LYS A 367 -8.84 -27.69 2.14
N ASN A 368 -9.27 -28.32 1.05
CA ASN A 368 -9.95 -29.62 1.06
C ASN A 368 -11.20 -29.66 1.97
N GLY A 369 -12.03 -28.61 1.93
CA GLY A 369 -13.26 -28.50 2.75
C GLY A 369 -13.02 -28.32 4.25
N LYS A 370 -11.79 -27.94 4.65
CA LYS A 370 -11.42 -27.63 6.04
C LYS A 370 -10.93 -26.19 6.12
N ARG A 371 -11.27 -25.51 7.22
CA ARG A 371 -10.87 -24.14 7.50
C ARG A 371 -9.67 -24.09 8.43
N PHE A 372 -8.77 -23.15 8.17
CA PHE A 372 -7.57 -22.91 8.97
C PHE A 372 -7.44 -21.42 9.24
N ASP A 373 -7.06 -21.03 10.44
CA ASP A 373 -6.66 -19.64 10.71
C ASP A 373 -5.33 -19.31 10.01
N LEU A 374 -4.92 -18.03 10.06
CA LEU A 374 -3.67 -17.57 9.45
C LEU A 374 -2.41 -18.15 10.10
N LYS A 375 -2.54 -18.85 11.24
CA LYS A 375 -1.46 -19.58 11.90
C LYS A 375 -1.43 -21.06 11.49
N GLY A 376 -2.31 -21.49 10.59
CA GLY A 376 -2.43 -22.87 10.13
C GLY A 376 -3.17 -23.79 11.11
N MET A 377 -3.79 -23.25 12.16
CA MET A 377 -4.61 -24.05 13.08
C MET A 377 -6.00 -24.27 12.50
N ARG A 378 -6.48 -25.51 12.56
CA ARG A 378 -7.82 -25.85 12.06
C ARG A 378 -8.88 -25.14 12.91
N ILE A 379 -9.82 -24.46 12.24
CA ILE A 379 -10.97 -23.81 12.87
C ILE A 379 -12.29 -24.48 12.43
N PRO A 380 -13.37 -24.35 13.21
CA PRO A 380 -14.69 -24.92 12.88
C PRO A 380 -15.23 -24.53 11.50
#